data_AF-A0AB36G2I7-F1
#
_entry.id   AF-A0AB36G2I7-F1
#
_cell.length_a   1.000
_cell.length_b   1.000
_cell.length_c   1.000
_cell.angle_alpha   90.00
_cell.angle_beta   90.00
_cell.angle_gamma   90.00
#
_symmetry.space_group_name_H-M   'P 1'
#
loop_
_entity.id
_entity.type
_entity.pdbx_description
1 polymer ?
#
loop_
_entity_poly.entity_id
_entity_poly.type
_entity_poly.pdbx_seq_one_letter_code
_entity_poly.pdbx_strand_id
1 'polypeptide(L)'
;MKVTKMELFLEIALPNENGFSRWVDVKEFVNKYKNLQLGNGGSWCRTSSALAKKYKIEFDKTKSNGNSIDRIRLAGFNTQTQFNQNIRKDIKDFYKNKNCVMLGINGKSENTKIEIDHKDGRKQDLRVSNINLQKLEDFQPLCKAANDIKRQICKRCKETNIRWDARNILGNPYNFYKGDENYTKKLGCIGCYQYDPVAYRKESIKRISKEVEEFILNKFNMK
;
A
#
# COMPACT_ATOMS: atom_id res chain seq x y z
N MET A 1 17.25 18.11 -23.20
CA MET A 1 16.41 17.35 -22.24
C MET A 1 16.72 15.87 -22.40
N LYS A 2 16.76 15.09 -21.31
CA LYS A 2 17.07 13.65 -21.37
C LYS A 2 15.78 12.87 -21.68
N VAL A 3 15.75 12.14 -22.79
CA VAL A 3 14.58 11.34 -23.20
C VAL A 3 14.24 10.33 -22.10
N THR A 4 12.98 10.28 -21.69
CA THR A 4 12.47 9.38 -20.66
C THR A 4 12.28 7.97 -21.20
N LYS A 5 12.30 6.97 -20.31
CA LYS A 5 11.98 5.58 -20.70
C LYS A 5 10.55 5.43 -21.25
N MET A 6 9.62 6.29 -20.83
CA MET A 6 8.27 6.29 -21.36
C MET A 6 8.28 6.70 -22.83
N GLU A 7 8.93 7.82 -23.17
CA GLU A 7 9.04 8.30 -24.56
C GLU A 7 9.72 7.28 -25.46
N LEU A 8 10.84 6.69 -25.01
CA LEU A 8 11.53 5.62 -25.75
C LEU A 8 10.62 4.40 -26.00
N PHE A 9 9.78 4.03 -25.04
CA PHE A 9 8.86 2.91 -25.23
C PHE A 9 7.73 3.26 -26.21
N LEU A 10 7.18 4.46 -26.15
CA LEU A 10 6.14 4.90 -27.08
C LEU A 10 6.66 4.93 -28.53
N GLU A 11 7.93 5.33 -28.72
CA GLU A 11 8.58 5.35 -30.02
C GLU A 11 8.67 3.95 -30.65
N ILE A 12 9.04 2.93 -29.88
CA ILE A 12 9.13 1.55 -30.39
C ILE A 12 7.78 0.83 -30.46
N ALA A 13 6.87 1.14 -29.54
CA ALA A 13 5.57 0.48 -29.42
C ALA A 13 4.54 0.99 -30.44
N LEU A 14 4.69 2.22 -30.93
CA LEU A 14 3.83 2.85 -31.95
C LEU A 14 2.33 2.71 -31.61
N PRO A 15 1.86 3.28 -30.48
CA PRO A 15 0.46 3.22 -30.13
C PRO A 15 -0.41 3.99 -31.13
N ASN A 16 -1.59 3.44 -31.42
CA ASN A 16 -2.61 4.12 -32.22
C ASN A 16 -3.32 5.23 -31.41
N GLU A 17 -4.24 5.93 -32.07
CA GLU A 17 -5.08 6.99 -31.50
C GLU A 17 -5.90 6.56 -30.27
N ASN A 18 -6.21 5.27 -30.15
CA ASN A 18 -6.91 4.69 -29.01
C ASN A 18 -5.97 4.21 -27.88
N GLY A 19 -4.66 4.40 -28.04
CA GLY A 19 -3.62 4.02 -27.07
C GLY A 19 -3.24 2.53 -27.10
N PHE A 20 -3.59 1.80 -28.16
CA PHE A 20 -3.19 0.40 -28.34
C PHE A 20 -1.89 0.31 -29.12
N SER A 21 -0.95 -0.49 -28.64
CA SER A 21 0.34 -0.72 -29.30
C SER A 21 0.47 -2.15 -29.79
N ARG A 22 1.44 -2.39 -30.69
CA ARG A 22 1.91 -3.75 -30.96
C ARG A 22 2.56 -4.35 -29.71
N TRP A 23 2.74 -5.67 -29.73
CA TRP A 23 3.67 -6.32 -28.80
C TRP A 23 5.11 -5.94 -29.16
N VAL A 24 5.86 -5.50 -28.15
CA VAL A 24 7.30 -5.24 -28.24
C VAL A 24 8.04 -6.29 -27.43
N ASP A 25 8.92 -7.04 -28.09
CA ASP A 25 9.73 -8.06 -27.45
C ASP A 25 10.88 -7.42 -26.67
N VAL A 26 11.21 -7.96 -25.49
CA VAL A 26 12.32 -7.44 -24.66
C VAL A 26 13.65 -7.53 -25.41
N LYS A 27 13.78 -8.44 -26.38
CA LYS A 27 14.94 -8.53 -27.29
C LYS A 27 15.09 -7.31 -28.19
N GLU A 28 14.03 -6.53 -28.42
CA GLU A 28 14.09 -5.29 -29.18
C GLU A 28 14.72 -4.13 -28.37
N PHE A 29 14.94 -4.30 -27.06
CA PHE A 29 15.57 -3.30 -26.20
C PHE A 29 17.09 -3.28 -26.36
N VAL A 30 17.53 -2.95 -27.57
CA VAL A 30 18.93 -2.80 -27.98
C VAL A 30 19.22 -1.37 -28.43
N ASN A 31 20.49 -1.02 -28.60
CA ASN A 31 20.93 0.31 -29.09
C ASN A 31 20.29 1.45 -28.29
N LYS A 32 19.57 2.37 -28.96
CA LYS A 32 18.89 3.50 -28.33
C LYS A 32 17.84 3.09 -27.28
N TYR A 33 17.31 1.87 -27.39
CA TYR A 33 16.30 1.32 -26.47
C TYR A 33 16.91 0.49 -25.34
N LYS A 34 18.24 0.36 -25.24
CA LYS A 34 18.92 -0.43 -24.19
C LYS A 34 18.49 -0.04 -22.78
N ASN A 35 18.14 1.23 -22.56
CA ASN A 35 17.64 1.73 -21.27
C ASN A 35 16.26 1.17 -20.87
N LEU A 36 15.52 0.55 -21.79
CA LEU A 36 14.25 -0.13 -21.53
C LEU A 36 14.43 -1.54 -20.96
N GLN A 37 15.66 -2.10 -21.00
CA GLN A 37 15.94 -3.42 -20.45
C GLN A 37 15.38 -3.57 -19.03
N LEU A 38 14.73 -4.70 -18.81
CA LEU A 38 14.05 -4.99 -17.57
C LEU A 38 15.05 -5.54 -16.56
N GLY A 39 15.30 -4.76 -15.51
CA GLY A 39 15.89 -5.27 -14.27
C GLY A 39 14.80 -5.80 -13.34
N ASN A 40 15.16 -5.98 -12.06
CA ASN A 40 14.20 -6.42 -11.04
C ASN A 40 12.99 -5.46 -10.94
N GLY A 41 11.80 -5.99 -11.25
CA GLY A 41 10.53 -5.31 -11.02
C GLY A 41 10.13 -4.22 -12.03
N GLY A 42 10.78 -4.13 -13.20
CA GLY A 42 10.30 -3.34 -14.35
C GLY A 42 9.94 -1.88 -13.99
N SER A 43 10.90 -1.12 -13.46
CA SER A 43 10.65 0.17 -12.78
C SER A 43 9.83 1.19 -13.57
N TRP A 44 9.94 1.17 -14.90
CA TRP A 44 9.27 2.09 -15.83
C TRP A 44 7.95 1.58 -16.41
N CYS A 45 7.65 0.28 -16.29
CA CYS A 45 6.42 -0.34 -16.79
C CYS A 45 5.55 -0.94 -15.69
N ARG A 46 6.00 -0.96 -14.42
CA ARG A 46 5.18 -1.40 -13.27
C ARG A 46 3.94 -0.53 -13.07
N THR A 47 2.96 -1.03 -12.32
CA THR A 47 1.65 -0.37 -12.07
C THR A 47 1.75 1.07 -11.54
N SER A 48 2.80 1.42 -10.80
CA SER A 48 3.02 2.77 -10.27
C SER A 48 3.82 3.70 -11.19
N SER A 49 4.21 3.24 -12.38
CA SER A 49 5.01 4.00 -13.34
C SER A 49 4.20 5.10 -14.03
N ALA A 50 4.92 6.09 -14.59
CA ALA A 50 4.31 7.14 -15.41
C ALA A 50 3.59 6.57 -16.65
N LEU A 51 4.12 5.49 -17.23
CA LEU A 51 3.49 4.80 -18.35
C LEU A 51 2.15 4.17 -17.94
N ALA A 52 2.12 3.45 -16.81
CA ALA A 52 0.91 2.80 -16.29
C ALA A 52 -0.17 3.80 -15.83
N LYS A 53 0.19 5.06 -15.56
CA LYS A 53 -0.77 6.13 -15.29
C LYS A 53 -1.54 6.56 -16.55
N LYS A 54 -0.90 6.47 -17.72
CA LYS A 54 -1.50 6.89 -19.00
C LYS A 54 -2.10 5.74 -19.78
N TYR A 55 -1.53 4.54 -19.69
CA TYR A 55 -1.91 3.38 -20.49
C TYR A 55 -2.15 2.14 -19.62
N LYS A 56 -3.06 1.27 -20.06
CA LYS A 56 -3.13 -0.11 -19.58
C LYS A 56 -1.96 -0.87 -20.19
N ILE A 57 -1.19 -1.56 -19.36
CA ILE A 57 0.00 -2.29 -19.80
C ILE A 57 -0.26 -3.78 -19.61
N GLU A 58 0.01 -4.55 -20.65
CA GLU A 58 -0.05 -6.00 -20.60
C GLU A 58 1.33 -6.61 -20.79
N PHE A 59 1.56 -7.72 -20.10
CA PHE A 59 2.81 -8.47 -20.12
C PHE A 59 2.54 -9.87 -20.63
N ASP A 60 3.33 -10.29 -21.60
CA ASP A 60 3.43 -11.69 -21.98
C ASP A 60 4.65 -12.30 -21.29
N LYS A 61 4.45 -13.45 -20.66
CA LYS A 61 5.47 -14.22 -19.93
C LYS A 61 5.52 -15.69 -20.38
N THR A 62 4.90 -15.98 -21.52
CA THR A 62 4.66 -17.37 -21.98
C THR A 62 5.78 -17.91 -22.86
N LYS A 63 6.75 -17.09 -23.29
CA LYS A 63 7.84 -17.52 -24.17
C LYS A 63 9.06 -18.02 -23.42
N SER A 64 9.38 -17.45 -22.25
CA SER A 64 10.51 -17.89 -21.42
C SER A 64 10.04 -18.68 -20.21
N ASN A 65 10.85 -19.65 -19.78
CA ASN A 65 10.60 -20.37 -18.54
C ASN A 65 10.80 -19.42 -17.35
N GLY A 66 9.78 -19.29 -16.50
CA GLY A 66 9.85 -18.51 -15.27
C GLY A 66 8.89 -17.31 -15.25
N ASN A 67 9.26 -16.28 -14.48
CA ASN A 67 8.43 -15.08 -14.25
C ASN A 67 8.88 -13.85 -15.04
N SER A 68 9.86 -14.03 -15.93
CA SER A 68 10.38 -13.00 -16.83
C SER A 68 9.28 -12.49 -17.75
N ILE A 69 9.39 -11.22 -18.12
CA ILE A 69 8.52 -10.61 -19.12
C ILE A 69 9.21 -10.80 -20.47
N ASP A 70 8.49 -11.37 -21.42
CA ASP A 70 8.97 -11.58 -22.78
C ASP A 70 8.57 -10.43 -23.69
N ARG A 71 7.32 -9.96 -23.55
CA ARG A 71 6.78 -8.88 -24.37
C ARG A 71 5.91 -7.94 -23.57
N ILE A 72 5.84 -6.69 -24.03
CA ILE A 72 5.04 -5.63 -23.43
C ILE A 72 4.16 -5.01 -24.52
N ARG A 73 2.89 -4.73 -24.22
CA ARG A 73 2.04 -3.89 -25.06
C ARG A 73 1.21 -2.89 -24.24
N LEU A 74 0.75 -1.85 -24.91
CA LEU A 74 -0.27 -0.93 -24.43
C LEU A 74 -1.64 -1.43 -24.91
N ALA A 75 -2.58 -1.56 -23.97
CA ALA A 75 -3.94 -2.05 -24.20
C ALA A 75 -4.97 -0.90 -24.01
N GLY A 76 -4.66 0.25 -24.62
CA GLY A 76 -5.48 1.46 -24.54
C GLY A 76 -5.13 2.37 -23.36
N PHE A 77 -5.82 3.51 -23.28
CA PHE A 77 -5.63 4.47 -22.20
C PHE A 77 -6.10 3.94 -20.83
N ASN A 78 -5.39 4.36 -19.78
CA ASN A 78 -5.81 4.11 -18.42
C ASN A 78 -6.79 5.21 -17.98
N THR A 79 -8.06 4.84 -17.83
CA THR A 79 -9.13 5.73 -17.35
C THR A 79 -9.31 5.70 -15.84
N GLN A 80 -8.57 4.85 -15.11
CA GLN A 80 -8.69 4.74 -13.67
C GLN A 80 -7.93 5.86 -12.95
N THR A 81 -8.63 6.57 -12.06
CA THR A 81 -8.01 7.52 -11.13
C THR A 81 -7.10 6.76 -10.17
N GLN A 82 -5.78 6.96 -10.32
CA GLN A 82 -4.81 6.36 -9.42
C GLN A 82 -4.72 7.15 -8.12
N PHE A 83 -4.76 6.46 -6.99
CA PHE A 83 -4.47 7.06 -5.69
C PHE A 83 -3.04 7.63 -5.68
N ASN A 84 -2.94 8.94 -5.53
CA ASN A 84 -1.70 9.64 -5.27
C ASN A 84 -1.15 9.27 -3.89
N GLN A 85 0.02 8.65 -3.86
CA GLN A 85 0.69 8.20 -2.64
C GLN A 85 1.67 9.23 -2.06
N ASN A 86 1.76 10.42 -2.66
CA ASN A 86 2.67 11.43 -2.19
C ASN A 86 2.18 11.99 -0.85
N ILE A 87 3.08 12.01 0.12
CA ILE A 87 2.83 12.57 1.46
C ILE A 87 3.46 13.96 1.52
N ARG A 88 2.70 14.93 2.04
CA ARG A 88 3.14 16.32 2.23
C ARG A 88 4.39 16.39 3.12
N LYS A 89 5.28 17.33 2.82
CA LYS A 89 6.63 17.38 3.43
C LYS A 89 6.60 17.62 4.94
N ASP A 90 5.75 18.53 5.41
CA ASP A 90 5.53 18.81 6.83
C ASP A 90 5.11 17.57 7.63
N ILE A 91 4.25 16.71 7.06
CA ILE A 91 3.84 15.44 7.69
C ILE A 91 5.04 14.49 7.79
N LYS A 92 5.84 14.39 6.73
CA LYS A 92 7.08 13.60 6.76
C LYS A 92 8.04 14.12 7.83
N ASP A 93 8.21 15.44 7.90
CA ASP A 93 9.10 16.09 8.85
C ASP A 93 8.62 15.94 10.31
N PHE A 94 7.31 15.91 10.55
CA PHE A 94 6.73 15.63 11.86
C PHE A 94 7.04 14.20 12.34
N TYR A 95 6.93 13.22 11.44
CA TYR A 95 7.05 11.79 11.79
C TYR A 95 8.46 11.21 11.68
N LYS A 96 9.38 11.81 10.92
CA LYS A 96 10.71 11.22 10.63
C LYS A 96 11.54 10.82 11.86
N ASN A 97 11.33 11.51 12.98
CA ASN A 97 12.05 11.26 14.24
C ASN A 97 11.23 10.47 15.27
N LYS A 98 10.00 10.05 14.92
CA LYS A 98 9.13 9.26 15.82
C LYS A 98 9.45 7.78 15.69
N ASN A 99 9.29 7.04 16.78
CA ASN A 99 9.46 5.59 16.77
C ASN A 99 8.36 4.90 15.97
N CYS A 100 8.68 3.75 15.37
CA CYS A 100 7.73 2.86 14.73
C CYS A 100 6.60 2.52 15.70
N VAL A 101 5.35 2.82 15.34
CA VAL A 101 4.21 2.58 16.25
C VAL A 101 3.96 1.10 16.54
N MET A 102 4.43 0.22 15.65
CA MET A 102 4.32 -1.24 15.83
C MET A 102 5.45 -1.81 16.70
N LEU A 103 6.69 -1.38 16.49
CA LEU A 103 7.89 -2.00 17.08
C LEU A 103 8.63 -1.14 18.11
N GLY A 104 8.28 0.13 18.27
CA GLY A 104 8.90 1.02 19.27
C GLY A 104 10.31 1.50 18.95
N ILE A 105 10.85 1.21 17.76
CA ILE A 105 12.22 1.54 17.36
C ILE A 105 12.30 2.70 16.36
N ASN A 106 13.42 3.43 16.36
CA ASN A 106 13.85 4.34 15.31
C ASN A 106 15.35 4.10 15.05
N GLY A 107 15.64 3.21 14.10
CA GLY A 107 17.01 2.80 13.83
C GLY A 107 17.56 3.38 12.53
N LYS A 108 18.85 3.15 12.29
CA LYS A 108 19.57 3.62 11.09
C LYS A 108 19.82 2.51 10.07
N SER A 109 19.53 1.25 10.40
CA SER A 109 19.71 0.14 9.47
C SER A 109 18.58 0.08 8.45
N GLU A 110 18.80 -0.60 7.33
CA GLU A 110 17.82 -0.69 6.24
C GLU A 110 16.42 -1.10 6.72
N ASN A 111 16.33 -2.05 7.64
CA ASN A 111 15.06 -2.57 8.15
C ASN A 111 14.45 -1.76 9.30
N THR A 112 15.25 -0.92 9.95
CA THR A 112 14.85 -0.18 11.16
C THR A 112 14.66 1.31 10.93
N LYS A 113 15.07 1.83 9.76
CA LYS A 113 14.79 3.20 9.34
C LYS A 113 13.28 3.45 9.25
N ILE A 114 12.87 4.65 9.65
CA ILE A 114 11.47 5.07 9.65
C ILE A 114 11.03 5.47 8.24
N GLU A 115 9.87 4.94 7.85
CA GLU A 115 9.09 5.32 6.69
C GLU A 115 7.72 5.83 7.18
N ILE A 116 7.23 6.90 6.55
CA ILE A 116 5.87 7.38 6.82
C ILE A 116 4.93 6.64 5.88
N ASP A 117 3.97 5.90 6.44
CA ASP A 117 2.99 5.15 5.67
C ASP A 117 1.56 5.64 5.94
N HIS A 118 0.66 5.36 5.00
CA HIS A 118 -0.76 5.68 5.12
C HIS A 118 -1.43 4.68 6.07
N LYS A 119 -2.27 5.17 7.00
CA LYS A 119 -3.09 4.28 7.83
C LYS A 119 -4.03 3.43 6.99
N ASP A 120 -4.71 4.03 6.01
CA ASP A 120 -5.52 3.30 5.03
C ASP A 120 -4.63 2.47 4.08
N GLY A 121 -4.47 1.19 4.41
CA GLY A 121 -3.71 0.24 3.60
C GLY A 121 -4.37 -0.12 2.26
N ARG A 122 -5.67 0.10 2.10
CA ARG A 122 -6.39 -0.16 0.84
C ARG A 122 -6.41 1.05 -0.09
N LYS A 123 -6.07 2.24 0.42
CA LYS A 123 -5.93 3.50 -0.36
C LYS A 123 -7.23 3.87 -1.08
N GLN A 124 -8.33 3.84 -0.35
CA GLN A 124 -9.66 4.16 -0.87
C GLN A 124 -10.13 5.57 -0.49
N ASP A 125 -9.56 6.20 0.55
CA ASP A 125 -9.90 7.57 0.92
C ASP A 125 -9.31 8.60 -0.08
N LEU A 126 -10.11 9.01 -1.07
CA LEU A 126 -9.71 10.00 -2.08
C LEU A 126 -9.34 11.36 -1.49
N ARG A 127 -9.84 11.71 -0.29
CA ARG A 127 -9.42 12.95 0.39
C ARG A 127 -7.93 12.91 0.71
N VAL A 128 -7.41 11.79 1.22
CA VAL A 128 -5.96 11.64 1.54
C VAL A 128 -5.12 11.69 0.27
N SER A 129 -5.69 11.27 -0.86
CA SER A 129 -5.04 11.37 -2.17
C SER A 129 -4.79 12.82 -2.60
N ASN A 130 -5.60 13.76 -2.12
CA ASN A 130 -5.38 15.19 -2.31
C ASN A 130 -4.39 15.72 -1.27
N ILE A 131 -3.19 16.12 -1.71
CA ILE A 131 -2.09 16.63 -0.87
C ILE A 131 -2.54 17.78 0.05
N ASN A 132 -3.46 18.62 -0.42
CA ASN A 132 -3.93 19.79 0.34
C ASN A 132 -4.87 19.40 1.49
N LEU A 133 -5.53 18.24 1.41
CA LEU A 133 -6.49 17.76 2.40
C LEU A 133 -5.90 16.72 3.36
N GLN A 134 -4.61 16.41 3.22
CA GLN A 134 -3.88 15.50 4.10
C GLN A 134 -3.77 16.08 5.51
N LYS A 135 -4.00 15.21 6.50
CA LYS A 135 -3.84 15.51 7.92
C LYS A 135 -2.82 14.57 8.55
N LEU A 136 -2.25 14.93 9.70
CA LEU A 136 -1.23 14.10 10.37
C LEU A 136 -1.77 12.72 10.71
N GLU A 137 -3.01 12.65 11.19
CA GLU A 137 -3.71 11.44 11.61
C GLU A 137 -3.96 10.44 10.50
N ASP A 138 -3.81 10.81 9.23
CA ASP A 138 -3.91 9.91 8.07
C ASP A 138 -2.69 8.99 7.94
N PHE A 139 -1.62 9.30 8.66
CA PHE A 139 -0.31 8.66 8.53
C PHE A 139 0.20 8.10 9.84
N GLN A 140 1.18 7.20 9.73
CA GLN A 140 1.87 6.61 10.88
C GLN A 140 3.35 6.35 10.54
N PRO A 141 4.25 6.49 11.53
CA PRO A 141 5.66 6.13 11.36
C PRO A 141 5.80 4.61 11.55
N LEU A 142 6.35 3.94 10.55
CA LEU A 142 6.67 2.51 10.60
C LEU A 142 8.13 2.33 10.22
N CYS A 143 8.85 1.42 10.88
CA CYS A 143 10.13 1.00 10.31
C CYS A 143 9.89 0.21 9.02
N LYS A 144 10.88 0.19 8.12
CA LYS A 144 10.76 -0.51 6.84
C LYS A 144 10.24 -1.95 6.98
N ALA A 145 10.75 -2.71 7.95
CA ALA A 145 10.28 -4.09 8.19
C ALA A 145 8.79 -4.16 8.55
N ALA A 146 8.32 -3.28 9.43
CA ALA A 146 6.90 -3.21 9.80
C ALA A 146 6.03 -2.76 8.62
N ASN A 147 6.51 -1.80 7.82
CA ASN A 147 5.81 -1.33 6.63
C ASN A 147 5.65 -2.44 5.57
N ASP A 148 6.73 -3.21 5.33
CA ASP A 148 6.71 -4.34 4.39
C ASP A 148 5.71 -5.42 4.83
N ILE A 149 5.68 -5.76 6.13
CA ILE A 149 4.70 -6.72 6.68
C ILE A 149 3.28 -6.19 6.58
N LYS A 150 3.02 -4.93 6.98
CA LYS A 150 1.73 -4.26 6.83
C LYS A 150 1.24 -4.35 5.39
N ARG A 151 2.12 -4.11 4.41
CA ARG A 151 1.79 -4.21 3.00
C ARG A 151 1.31 -5.60 2.61
N GLN A 152 1.98 -6.67 3.03
CA GLN A 152 1.55 -8.04 2.70
C GLN A 152 0.22 -8.38 3.39
N ILE A 153 0.04 -7.99 4.65
CA ILE A 153 -1.21 -8.20 5.38
C ILE A 153 -2.37 -7.49 4.67
N CYS A 154 -2.19 -6.22 4.28
CA CYS A 154 -3.23 -5.45 3.60
C CYS A 154 -3.56 -5.99 2.20
N LYS A 155 -2.59 -6.58 1.47
CA LYS A 155 -2.86 -7.26 0.20
C LYS A 155 -3.78 -8.45 0.39
N ARG A 156 -3.43 -9.36 1.31
CA ARG A 156 -4.26 -10.53 1.62
C ARG A 156 -5.66 -10.11 2.05
N CYS A 157 -5.75 -9.11 2.93
CA CYS A 157 -7.05 -8.55 3.33
C CYS A 157 -7.85 -8.04 2.13
N LYS A 158 -7.24 -7.35 1.17
CA LYS A 158 -7.91 -6.86 -0.04
C LYS A 158 -8.38 -7.99 -0.95
N GLU A 159 -7.60 -9.05 -1.08
CA GLU A 159 -7.91 -10.22 -1.91
C GLU A 159 -9.07 -11.04 -1.33
N THR A 160 -9.08 -11.26 -0.02
CA THR A 160 -10.08 -12.12 0.65
C THR A 160 -11.29 -11.36 1.18
N ASN A 161 -11.20 -10.02 1.32
CA ASN A 161 -12.12 -9.20 2.11
C ASN A 161 -12.23 -9.57 3.59
N ILE A 162 -11.30 -10.37 4.10
CA ILE A 162 -11.19 -10.72 5.52
C ILE A 162 -10.11 -9.86 6.17
N ARG A 163 -10.47 -9.13 7.22
CA ARG A 163 -9.60 -8.24 7.98
C ARG A 163 -8.64 -9.06 8.86
N TRP A 164 -7.44 -8.53 9.06
CA TRP A 164 -6.39 -9.23 9.79
C TRP A 164 -6.65 -9.22 11.30
N ASP A 165 -6.66 -10.40 11.90
CA ASP A 165 -6.85 -10.58 13.34
C ASP A 165 -5.63 -10.09 14.14
N ALA A 166 -5.81 -9.10 15.00
CA ALA A 166 -4.72 -8.57 15.83
C ALA A 166 -4.17 -9.58 16.84
N ARG A 167 -4.91 -10.64 17.18
CA ARG A 167 -4.46 -11.71 18.09
C ARG A 167 -3.36 -12.60 17.51
N ASN A 168 -3.05 -12.45 16.22
CA ASN A 168 -1.83 -13.01 15.64
C ASN A 168 -0.56 -12.47 16.32
N ILE A 169 -0.63 -11.30 16.97
CA ILE A 169 0.38 -10.87 17.93
C ILE A 169 -0.06 -11.38 19.31
N LEU A 170 0.73 -12.28 19.90
CA LEU A 170 0.43 -12.85 21.21
C LEU A 170 0.29 -11.75 22.28
N GLY A 171 -0.71 -11.90 23.14
CA GLY A 171 -1.03 -10.93 24.20
C GLY A 171 -2.01 -9.83 23.80
N ASN A 172 -2.34 -9.70 22.51
CA ASN A 172 -3.42 -8.80 22.09
C ASN A 172 -4.79 -9.37 22.50
N PRO A 173 -5.64 -8.59 23.21
CA PRO A 173 -6.89 -9.11 23.79
C PRO A 173 -8.02 -9.28 22.77
N TYR A 174 -8.04 -8.47 21.71
CA TYR A 174 -9.14 -8.44 20.74
C TYR A 174 -8.64 -8.47 19.30
N ASN A 175 -9.45 -8.93 18.37
CA ASN A 175 -9.13 -8.93 16.94
C ASN A 175 -9.08 -7.51 16.36
N PHE A 176 -10.05 -6.69 16.78
CA PHE A 176 -10.32 -5.35 16.25
C PHE A 176 -10.75 -4.43 17.39
N TYR A 177 -10.42 -3.15 17.28
CA TYR A 177 -10.99 -2.14 18.17
C TYR A 177 -12.30 -1.53 17.64
N LYS A 178 -12.66 -1.82 16.38
CA LYS A 178 -13.93 -1.42 15.77
C LYS A 178 -14.32 -2.33 14.61
N GLY A 179 -15.61 -2.68 14.55
CA GLY A 179 -16.16 -3.61 13.57
C GLY A 179 -15.68 -5.05 13.77
N ASP A 180 -15.85 -5.86 12.74
CA ASP A 180 -15.60 -7.30 12.77
C ASP A 180 -14.59 -7.72 11.68
N GLU A 181 -14.52 -9.03 11.38
CA GLU A 181 -13.61 -9.60 10.40
C GLU A 181 -13.95 -9.25 8.95
N ASN A 182 -15.20 -8.89 8.65
CA ASN A 182 -15.65 -8.64 7.29
C ASN A 182 -15.36 -7.19 6.90
N TYR A 183 -14.67 -7.02 5.78
CA TYR A 183 -14.44 -5.68 5.26
C TYR A 183 -15.74 -5.08 4.72
N THR A 184 -16.07 -3.86 5.16
CA THR A 184 -17.09 -3.03 4.53
C THR A 184 -16.50 -1.70 4.07
N LYS A 185 -16.93 -1.19 2.91
CA LYS A 185 -16.47 0.12 2.41
C LYS A 185 -16.79 1.27 3.37
N LYS A 186 -17.91 1.16 4.10
CA LYS A 186 -18.36 2.17 5.07
C LYS A 186 -17.42 2.28 6.27
N LEU A 187 -16.93 1.15 6.79
CA LEU A 187 -15.97 1.14 7.90
C LEU A 187 -14.53 1.34 7.41
N GLY A 188 -14.22 0.81 6.23
CA GLY A 188 -12.88 0.80 5.67
C GLY A 188 -11.91 -0.01 6.54
N CYS A 189 -10.73 0.54 6.76
CA CYS A 189 -9.71 -0.09 7.60
C CYS A 189 -9.84 0.22 9.11
N ILE A 190 -10.69 1.20 9.50
CA ILE A 190 -10.86 1.65 10.88
C ILE A 190 -11.22 0.47 11.78
N GLY A 191 -10.49 0.29 12.87
CA GLY A 191 -10.64 -0.85 13.80
C GLY A 191 -9.57 -1.92 13.68
N CYS A 192 -8.81 -1.94 12.58
CA CYS A 192 -7.73 -2.90 12.37
C CYS A 192 -6.45 -2.41 13.07
N TYR A 193 -5.69 -3.31 13.70
CA TYR A 193 -4.37 -3.00 14.27
C TYR A 193 -3.44 -2.37 13.24
N GLN A 194 -3.43 -2.88 12.00
CA GLN A 194 -2.58 -2.36 10.92
C GLN A 194 -2.96 -0.92 10.50
N TYR A 195 -4.22 -0.52 10.71
CA TYR A 195 -4.67 0.84 10.42
C TYR A 195 -4.13 1.82 11.46
N ASP A 196 -4.27 1.49 12.74
CA ASP A 196 -3.75 2.33 13.82
C ASP A 196 -3.42 1.50 15.07
N PRO A 197 -2.15 1.09 15.25
CA PRO A 197 -1.70 0.35 16.42
C PRO A 197 -1.88 1.13 17.74
N VAL A 198 -1.81 2.46 17.68
CA VAL A 198 -1.95 3.31 18.86
C VAL A 198 -3.41 3.36 19.30
N ALA A 199 -4.34 3.57 18.37
CA ALA A 199 -5.77 3.53 18.65
C ALA A 199 -6.19 2.13 19.14
N TYR A 200 -5.66 1.06 18.52
CA TYR A 200 -5.93 -0.31 18.96
C TYR A 200 -5.61 -0.53 20.44
N ARG A 201 -4.42 -0.10 20.91
CA ARG A 201 -4.02 -0.25 22.31
C ARG A 201 -4.93 0.55 23.24
N LYS A 202 -5.20 1.83 22.90
CA LYS A 202 -6.05 2.72 23.71
C LYS A 202 -7.49 2.20 23.83
N GLU A 203 -8.08 1.80 22.72
CA GLU A 203 -9.46 1.30 22.70
C GLU A 203 -9.58 -0.09 23.33
N SER A 204 -8.57 -0.95 23.20
CA SER A 204 -8.52 -2.22 23.94
C SER A 204 -8.55 -2.00 25.45
N ILE A 205 -7.77 -1.05 25.97
CA ILE A 205 -7.78 -0.72 27.41
C ILE A 205 -9.17 -0.24 27.85
N LYS A 206 -9.77 0.70 27.12
CA LYS A 206 -11.12 1.20 27.44
C LYS A 206 -12.16 0.08 27.44
N ARG A 207 -12.06 -0.87 26.50
CA ARG A 207 -12.96 -2.00 26.40
C ARG A 207 -12.81 -2.96 27.58
N ILE A 208 -11.57 -3.30 27.96
CA ILE A 208 -11.30 -4.11 29.15
C ILE A 208 -11.88 -3.44 30.39
N SER A 209 -11.68 -2.13 30.57
CA SER A 209 -12.21 -1.40 31.72
C SER A 209 -13.74 -1.51 31.82
N LYS A 210 -14.45 -1.42 30.69
CA LYS A 210 -15.91 -1.60 30.64
C LYS A 210 -16.34 -3.03 30.94
N GLU A 211 -15.65 -4.02 30.35
CA GLU A 211 -15.93 -5.44 30.59
C GLU A 211 -15.73 -5.80 32.07
N VAL A 212 -14.73 -5.21 32.73
CA VAL A 212 -14.50 -5.36 34.18
C VAL A 212 -15.61 -4.68 34.99
N GLU A 213 -16.02 -3.46 34.63
CA GLU A 213 -17.12 -2.75 35.29
C GLU A 213 -18.44 -3.54 35.21
N GLU A 214 -18.80 -4.03 34.01
CA GLU A 214 -19.97 -4.86 33.77
C GLU A 214 -19.91 -6.17 34.58
N PHE A 215 -18.75 -6.82 34.62
CA PHE A 215 -18.54 -8.02 35.42
C PHE A 215 -18.78 -7.76 36.92
N ILE A 216 -18.26 -6.64 37.44
CA ILE A 216 -18.44 -6.25 38.84
C ILE A 216 -19.92 -5.97 39.13
N LEU A 217 -20.59 -5.17 38.31
CA LEU A 217 -22.01 -4.82 38.48
C LEU A 217 -22.91 -6.05 38.45
N ASN A 218 -22.70 -6.96 37.50
CA ASN A 218 -23.46 -8.21 37.41
C ASN A 218 -23.28 -9.08 38.67
N LYS A 219 -22.08 -9.11 39.25
CA LYS A 219 -21.83 -9.86 40.49
C LYS A 219 -22.56 -9.28 41.71
N PHE A 220 -22.74 -7.96 41.76
CA PHE A 220 -23.46 -7.30 42.84
C PHE A 220 -24.99 -7.32 42.67
N ASN A 221 -25.50 -7.28 41.43
CA ASN A 221 -26.94 -7.35 41.13
C ASN A 221 -27.53 -8.78 41.20
N MET A 222 -26.70 -9.81 41.36
CA MET A 222 -27.11 -11.20 41.58
C MET A 222 -27.24 -11.58 43.07
N LYS A 223 -27.12 -10.61 43.98
CA LYS A 223 -27.44 -10.75 45.41
C LYS A 223 -28.73 -10.01 45.72
#